data_AF-A0A6B3GX19-F1
#
_entry.id   AF-A0A6B3GX19-F1
#
_cell.length_a   1.000
_cell.length_b   1.000
_cell.length_c   1.000
_cell.angle_alpha   90.00
_cell.angle_beta   90.00
_cell.angle_gamma   90.00
#
_symmetry.space_group_name_H-M   'P 1'
#
loop_
_entity.id
_entity.type
_entity.pdbx_description
1 polymer ?
#
loop_
_entity_poly.entity_id
_entity_poly.type
_entity_poly.pdbx_seq_one_letter_code
_entity_poly.pdbx_strand_id
1 'polypeptide(L)'
;TIVYTSGTTGRPKGCVLTHRSFFAECGNVVERLKPLFRTGECSVLLFLPAAHVFGRLVEVASVMAPIKLGCVPDIKNLTDELASFRPTLILGVPRVFEKVYNAARAKAQADGKGKIFDRAADTAIAYSRALSTPQGPALGLKLKHKLFDKLVFGK
;
A
#
# COMPACT_ATOMS: atom_id res chain seq x y z
N THR A 1 -17.60 13.45 -11.64
CA THR A 1 -16.20 13.74 -12.05
C THR A 1 -15.92 13.10 -13.40
N ILE A 2 -14.98 13.63 -14.17
CA ILE A 2 -14.52 13.02 -15.44
C ILE A 2 -13.06 12.60 -15.24
N VAL A 3 -12.73 11.36 -15.61
CA VAL A 3 -11.36 10.82 -15.57
C VAL A 3 -10.97 10.43 -16.98
N TYR A 4 -9.85 10.97 -17.49
CA TYR A 4 -9.34 10.58 -18.80
C TYR A 4 -8.50 9.32 -18.68
N THR A 5 -8.76 8.34 -19.55
CA THR A 5 -7.98 7.12 -19.66
C THR A 5 -7.39 7.01 -21.06
N SER A 6 -6.28 6.28 -21.22
CA SER A 6 -5.58 6.12 -22.51
C SER A 6 -6.50 5.62 -23.63
N GLY A 7 -7.53 4.84 -23.28
CA GLY A 7 -8.44 4.21 -24.23
C GLY A 7 -7.72 3.18 -25.12
N THR A 8 -8.45 2.27 -25.74
CA THR A 8 -7.87 1.29 -26.68
C THR A 8 -7.56 1.89 -28.05
N THR A 9 -7.96 3.13 -28.30
CA THR A 9 -7.89 3.80 -29.62
C THR A 9 -6.85 4.92 -29.69
N GLY A 10 -5.91 4.99 -28.75
CA GLY A 10 -4.79 5.95 -28.72
C GLY A 10 -5.16 7.39 -28.29
N ARG A 11 -6.38 7.87 -28.59
CA ARG A 11 -6.90 9.14 -28.07
C ARG A 11 -7.50 8.94 -26.67
N PRO A 12 -7.10 9.75 -25.66
CA PRO A 12 -7.69 9.65 -24.34
C PRO A 12 -9.20 9.90 -24.36
N LYS A 13 -9.95 9.08 -23.63
CA LYS A 13 -11.41 9.20 -23.50
C LYS A 13 -11.78 9.61 -22.08
N GLY A 14 -12.69 10.57 -21.95
CA GLY A 14 -13.25 10.99 -20.67
C GLY A 14 -14.28 9.98 -20.16
N CYS A 15 -13.95 9.25 -19.11
CA CYS A 15 -14.90 8.42 -18.38
C CYS A 15 -15.71 9.30 -17.42
N VAL A 16 -17.01 9.41 -17.67
CA VAL A 16 -17.92 10.18 -16.80
C VAL A 16 -18.33 9.32 -15.62
N LEU A 17 -17.93 9.74 -14.43
CA LEU A 17 -18.35 9.15 -13.16
C LEU A 17 -19.43 10.06 -12.55
N THR A 18 -20.68 9.58 -12.58
CA THR A 18 -21.80 10.28 -11.95
C THR A 18 -21.61 10.35 -10.43
N HIS A 19 -22.27 11.30 -9.78
CA HIS A 19 -22.22 11.41 -8.32
C HIS A 19 -22.69 10.11 -7.66
N ARG A 20 -23.86 9.58 -8.09
CA ARG A 20 -24.44 8.33 -7.57
C ARG A 20 -23.48 7.15 -7.70
N SER A 21 -22.90 6.93 -8.88
CA SER A 21 -21.99 5.79 -9.11
C SER A 21 -20.73 5.91 -8.26
N PHE A 22 -20.15 7.10 -8.17
CA PHE A 22 -18.90 7.29 -7.43
C PHE A 22 -19.10 7.25 -5.91
N PHE A 23 -20.22 7.78 -5.42
CA PHE A 23 -20.62 7.67 -4.03
C PHE A 23 -20.84 6.20 -3.62
N ALA A 24 -21.56 5.43 -4.44
CA ALA A 24 -21.75 4.00 -4.18
C ALA A 24 -20.42 3.23 -4.16
N GLU A 25 -19.51 3.51 -5.10
CA GLU A 25 -18.19 2.89 -5.13
C GLU A 25 -17.36 3.20 -3.88
N CYS A 26 -17.27 4.48 -3.51
CA CYS A 26 -16.55 4.88 -2.30
C CYS A 26 -17.18 4.23 -1.05
N GLY A 27 -18.52 4.21 -0.98
CA GLY A 27 -19.29 3.59 0.10
C GLY A 27 -18.96 2.11 0.26
N ASN A 28 -18.94 1.37 -0.85
CA ASN A 28 -18.57 -0.05 -0.87
C ASN A 28 -17.15 -0.29 -0.35
N VAL A 29 -16.19 0.55 -0.74
CA VAL A 29 -14.79 0.44 -0.27
C VAL A 29 -14.71 0.68 1.24
N VAL A 30 -15.33 1.75 1.73
CA VAL A 30 -15.36 2.07 3.16
C VAL A 30 -16.03 0.94 3.96
N GLU A 31 -17.17 0.45 3.49
CA GLU A 31 -17.91 -0.63 4.15
C GLU A 31 -17.09 -1.92 4.18
N ARG A 32 -16.50 -2.32 3.05
CA ARG A 32 -15.76 -3.58 2.93
C ARG A 32 -14.44 -3.56 3.70
N LEU A 33 -13.82 -2.38 3.83
CA LEU A 33 -12.54 -2.16 4.50
C LEU A 33 -12.71 -1.40 5.81
N LYS A 34 -13.88 -1.47 6.46
CA LYS A 34 -14.23 -0.80 7.72
C LYS A 34 -13.09 -0.69 8.75
N PRO A 35 -12.32 -1.76 9.06
CA PRO A 35 -11.24 -1.67 10.04
C PRO A 35 -10.12 -0.67 9.69
N LEU A 36 -9.99 -0.32 8.41
CA LEU A 36 -9.00 0.60 7.84
C LEU A 36 -9.53 2.03 7.69
N PHE A 37 -10.79 2.29 8.03
CA PHE A 37 -11.47 3.59 7.92
C PHE A 37 -11.98 4.12 9.27
N ARG A 38 -11.25 3.85 10.36
CA ARG A 38 -11.63 4.28 11.71
C ARG A 38 -11.17 5.72 11.99
N THR A 39 -12.12 6.62 12.19
CA THR A 39 -11.85 8.04 12.47
C THR A 39 -10.98 8.21 13.70
N GLY A 40 -9.95 9.05 13.58
CA GLY A 40 -8.98 9.33 14.65
C GLY A 40 -7.90 8.26 14.83
N GLU A 41 -8.06 7.07 14.26
CA GLU A 41 -7.08 5.97 14.34
C GLU A 41 -6.36 5.73 13.02
N CYS A 42 -7.09 5.83 11.91
CA CYS A 42 -6.59 5.47 10.59
C CYS A 42 -6.06 6.67 9.80
N SER A 43 -5.11 6.39 8.92
CA SER A 43 -4.47 7.36 8.05
C SER A 43 -4.02 6.71 6.73
N VAL A 44 -3.99 7.50 5.67
CA VAL A 44 -3.53 7.09 4.34
C VAL A 44 -2.67 8.18 3.73
N LEU A 45 -1.59 7.77 3.07
CA LEU A 45 -0.71 8.66 2.32
C LEU A 45 -1.03 8.55 0.82
N LEU A 46 -1.55 9.61 0.22
CA LEU A 46 -1.83 9.71 -1.19
C LEU A 46 -0.58 10.21 -1.94
N PHE A 47 0.02 9.31 -2.69
CA PHE A 47 1.13 9.58 -3.61
C PHE A 47 0.78 9.21 -5.07
N LEU A 48 -0.48 8.85 -5.31
CA LEU A 48 -1.01 8.59 -6.64
C LEU A 48 -1.68 9.86 -7.19
N PRO A 49 -1.56 10.15 -8.50
CA PRO A 49 -2.20 11.32 -9.07
C PRO A 49 -3.73 11.32 -8.90
N ALA A 50 -4.29 12.43 -8.43
CA ALA A 50 -5.75 12.65 -8.35
C ALA A 50 -6.45 12.64 -9.73
N ALA A 51 -5.68 12.85 -10.80
CA ALA A 51 -6.16 12.70 -12.18
C ALA A 51 -6.54 11.24 -12.51
N HIS A 52 -6.00 10.26 -11.78
CA HIS A 52 -6.34 8.86 -11.93
C HIS A 52 -7.51 8.50 -10.98
N VAL A 53 -8.44 7.65 -11.44
CA VAL A 53 -9.65 7.28 -10.66
C VAL A 53 -9.32 6.70 -9.29
N PHE A 54 -8.21 5.95 -9.19
CA PHE A 54 -7.81 5.36 -7.91
C PHE A 54 -7.42 6.43 -6.90
N GLY A 55 -6.60 7.42 -7.27
CA GLY A 55 -6.25 8.54 -6.37
C GLY A 55 -7.49 9.32 -5.95
N ARG A 56 -8.38 9.62 -6.90
CA ARG A 56 -9.67 10.29 -6.62
C ARG A 56 -10.53 9.50 -5.63
N LEU A 57 -10.57 8.18 -5.74
CA LEU A 57 -11.32 7.31 -4.84
C LEU A 57 -10.77 7.41 -3.42
N VAL A 58 -9.43 7.39 -3.24
CA VAL A 58 -8.81 7.54 -1.91
C VAL A 58 -9.16 8.87 -1.28
N GLU A 59 -9.09 9.96 -2.04
CA GLU A 59 -9.44 11.30 -1.57
C GLU A 59 -10.88 11.33 -1.04
N VAL A 60 -11.84 10.89 -1.87
CA VAL A 60 -13.27 10.96 -1.52
C VAL A 60 -13.63 9.97 -0.40
N ALA A 61 -13.09 8.76 -0.42
CA ALA A 61 -13.33 7.76 0.64
C ALA A 61 -12.80 8.25 2.00
N SER A 62 -11.64 8.91 2.02
CA SER A 62 -11.04 9.44 3.26
C SER A 62 -11.81 10.63 3.83
N VAL A 63 -12.57 11.36 3.00
CA VAL A 63 -13.47 12.42 3.44
C VAL A 63 -14.80 11.85 3.92
N MET A 64 -15.34 10.86 3.21
CA MET A 64 -16.63 10.24 3.52
C MET A 64 -16.59 9.38 4.80
N ALA A 65 -15.48 8.68 5.05
CA ALA A 65 -15.15 8.06 6.33
C ALA A 65 -13.92 8.77 6.88
N PRO A 66 -14.10 9.84 7.68
CA PRO A 66 -13.04 10.78 8.00
C PRO A 66 -11.82 10.11 8.62
N ILE A 67 -10.76 9.95 7.84
CA ILE A 67 -9.43 9.49 8.28
C ILE A 67 -8.37 10.51 7.89
N LYS A 68 -7.19 10.44 8.50
CA LYS A 68 -6.10 11.39 8.19
C LYS A 68 -5.55 11.11 6.79
N LEU A 69 -5.79 12.02 5.86
CA LEU A 69 -5.24 12.00 4.50
C LEU A 69 -3.97 12.86 4.43
N GLY A 70 -2.83 12.23 4.15
CA GLY A 70 -1.60 12.92 3.75
C GLY A 70 -1.47 12.93 2.24
N CYS A 71 -0.87 13.97 1.65
CA CYS A 71 -0.66 14.08 0.21
C CYS A 71 0.80 14.42 -0.09
N VAL A 72 1.39 13.75 -1.07
CA VAL A 72 2.73 14.06 -1.59
C VAL A 72 2.69 14.21 -3.11
N PRO A 73 3.54 15.07 -3.69
CA PRO A 73 3.43 15.43 -5.11
C PRO A 73 3.95 14.34 -6.06
N ASP A 74 4.90 13.52 -5.62
CA ASP A 74 5.46 12.43 -6.41
C ASP A 74 6.01 11.29 -5.52
N ILE A 75 6.49 10.22 -6.17
CA ILE A 75 7.01 9.02 -5.48
C ILE A 75 8.54 9.00 -5.33
N LYS A 76 9.24 10.11 -5.58
CA LYS A 76 10.72 10.14 -5.56
C LYS A 76 11.26 9.71 -4.21
N ASN A 77 10.78 10.36 -3.15
CA ASN A 77 11.18 10.13 -1.76
C ASN A 77 10.17 9.28 -0.97
N LEU A 78 9.38 8.45 -1.66
CA LEU A 78 8.23 7.77 -1.08
C LEU A 78 8.56 6.96 0.19
N THR A 79 9.72 6.31 0.25
CA THR A 79 10.12 5.54 1.44
C THR A 79 10.27 6.43 2.67
N ASP A 80 10.87 7.61 2.51
CA ASP A 80 11.06 8.58 3.60
C ASP A 80 9.72 9.22 4.00
N GLU A 81 8.87 9.53 3.02
CA GLU A 81 7.52 10.04 3.27
C GLU A 81 6.65 9.03 4.04
N LEU A 82 6.70 7.75 3.67
CA LEU A 82 6.01 6.67 4.39
C LEU A 82 6.55 6.51 5.82
N ALA A 83 7.87 6.58 5.99
CA ALA A 83 8.51 6.47 7.30
C ALA A 83 8.16 7.65 8.22
N SER A 84 8.03 8.87 7.68
CA SER A 84 7.64 10.07 8.41
C SER A 84 6.15 10.07 8.75
N PHE A 85 5.28 9.83 7.76
CA PHE A 85 3.84 9.91 7.92
C PHE A 85 3.23 8.73 8.69
N ARG A 86 3.86 7.54 8.59
CA ARG A 86 3.41 6.27 9.18
C ARG A 86 1.91 6.00 8.95
N PRO A 87 1.49 5.85 7.67
CA PRO A 87 0.09 5.59 7.37
C PRO A 87 -0.36 4.23 7.91
N THR A 88 -1.61 4.11 8.35
CA THR A 88 -2.20 2.81 8.70
C THR A 88 -2.65 2.02 7.48
N LEU A 89 -2.86 2.71 6.36
CA LEU A 89 -3.29 2.16 5.08
C LEU A 89 -2.33 2.62 3.97
N ILE A 90 -1.77 1.67 3.24
CA ILE A 90 -0.95 1.94 2.05
C ILE A 90 -1.73 1.50 0.82
N LEU A 91 -1.94 2.43 -0.12
CA LEU A 91 -2.60 2.18 -1.39
C LEU A 91 -1.58 2.38 -2.50
N GLY A 92 -1.31 1.36 -3.29
CA GLY A 92 -0.26 1.41 -4.29
C GLY A 92 -0.47 0.42 -5.42
N VAL A 93 0.27 0.64 -6.50
CA VAL A 93 0.39 -0.28 -7.64
C VAL A 93 1.61 -1.19 -7.44
N PRO A 94 1.70 -2.36 -8.10
CA PRO A 94 2.82 -3.30 -7.93
C PRO A 94 4.20 -2.64 -7.97
N ARG A 95 4.38 -1.71 -8.92
CA ARG A 95 5.63 -0.99 -9.12
C ARG A 95 6.12 -0.20 -7.89
N VAL A 96 5.18 0.28 -7.07
CA VAL A 96 5.52 1.01 -5.84
C VAL A 96 6.12 0.07 -4.81
N PHE A 97 5.50 -1.09 -4.59
CA PHE A 97 6.01 -2.11 -3.68
C PHE A 97 7.37 -2.66 -4.15
N GLU A 98 7.53 -2.89 -5.46
CA GLU A 98 8.83 -3.26 -6.05
C GLU A 98 9.91 -2.21 -5.77
N LYS A 99 9.60 -0.92 -5.95
CA LYS A 99 10.55 0.16 -5.71
C LYS A 99 11.01 0.18 -4.24
N VAL A 100 10.06 0.09 -3.30
CA VAL A 100 10.35 0.05 -1.86
C VAL A 100 11.21 -1.17 -1.51
N TYR A 101 10.83 -2.35 -2.01
CA TYR A 101 11.60 -3.58 -1.80
C TYR A 101 13.03 -3.49 -2.32
N ASN A 102 13.19 -3.04 -3.58
CA ASN A 102 14.50 -2.95 -4.22
C ASN A 102 15.39 -1.91 -3.54
N ALA A 103 14.84 -0.77 -3.10
CA ALA A 103 15.58 0.23 -2.35
C ALA A 103 16.07 -0.32 -1.00
N ALA A 104 15.21 -1.02 -0.26
CA ALA A 104 15.58 -1.67 1.00
C ALA A 104 16.65 -2.75 0.80
N ARG A 105 16.52 -3.57 -0.25
CA ARG A 105 17.49 -4.61 -0.61
C ARG A 105 18.85 -4.02 -0.98
N ALA A 106 18.87 -2.98 -1.81
CA ALA A 106 20.11 -2.30 -2.22
C ALA A 106 20.84 -1.69 -1.01
N LYS A 107 20.11 -1.05 -0.10
CA LYS A 107 20.67 -0.54 1.16
C LYS A 107 21.27 -1.66 2.00
N ALA A 108 20.55 -2.78 2.16
CA ALA A 108 21.07 -3.92 2.90
C ALA A 108 22.33 -4.53 2.25
N GLN A 109 22.42 -4.54 0.92
CA GLN A 109 23.62 -4.99 0.20
C GLN A 109 24.81 -4.05 0.45
N ALA A 110 24.60 -2.73 0.37
CA ALA A 110 25.63 -1.74 0.66
C ALA A 110 26.15 -1.84 2.11
N ASP A 111 25.28 -2.15 3.06
CA ASP A 111 25.62 -2.37 4.47
C ASP A 111 26.25 -3.76 4.76
N GLY A 112 26.52 -4.58 3.74
CA GLY A 112 27.05 -5.94 3.89
C GLY A 112 26.04 -6.97 4.45
N LYS A 113 24.77 -6.60 4.56
CA LYS A 113 23.67 -7.40 5.13
C LYS A 113 22.76 -8.05 4.09
N GLY A 114 23.12 -8.01 2.80
CA GLY A 114 22.29 -8.52 1.70
C GLY A 114 21.80 -9.95 1.89
N LYS A 115 22.67 -10.87 2.33
CA LYS A 115 22.28 -12.28 2.61
C LYS A 115 21.25 -12.40 3.75
N ILE A 116 21.33 -11.52 4.75
CA ILE A 116 20.37 -11.52 5.86
C ILE A 116 19.02 -11.00 5.36
N PHE A 117 19.04 -9.93 4.55
CA PHE A 117 17.83 -9.39 3.94
C PHE A 117 17.13 -10.43 3.05
N ASP A 118 17.86 -11.11 2.17
CA ASP A 118 17.29 -12.12 1.27
C ASP A 118 16.65 -13.27 2.07
N ARG A 119 17.33 -13.77 3.11
CA ARG A 119 16.76 -14.80 4.00
C ARG A 119 15.53 -14.31 4.78
N ALA A 120 15.50 -13.04 5.15
CA ALA A 120 14.35 -12.43 5.82
C ALA A 120 13.17 -12.34 4.83
N ALA A 121 13.41 -11.87 3.61
CA ALA A 121 12.41 -11.80 2.54
C ALA A 121 11.82 -13.18 2.21
N ASP A 122 12.65 -14.20 2.02
CA ASP A 122 12.19 -15.58 1.79
C ASP A 122 11.31 -16.09 2.95
N THR A 123 11.67 -15.74 4.18
CA THR A 123 10.91 -16.11 5.37
C THR A 123 9.57 -15.39 5.42
N ALA A 124 9.53 -14.09 5.10
CA ALA A 124 8.29 -13.30 5.03
C ALA A 124 7.35 -13.84 3.94
N ILE A 125 7.89 -14.18 2.76
CA ILE A 125 7.12 -14.77 1.66
C ILE A 125 6.54 -16.13 2.09
N ALA A 126 7.35 -17.02 2.67
CA ALA A 126 6.88 -18.31 3.15
C ALA A 126 5.82 -18.18 4.26
N TYR A 127 6.02 -17.25 5.19
CA TYR A 127 5.08 -16.97 6.28
C TYR A 127 3.74 -16.44 5.74
N SER A 128 3.79 -15.47 4.82
CA SER A 128 2.61 -14.91 4.16
C SER A 128 1.83 -15.98 3.39
N ARG A 129 2.51 -16.84 2.63
CA ARG A 129 1.86 -17.97 1.93
C ARG A 129 1.19 -18.94 2.89
N ALA A 130 1.82 -19.22 4.04
CA ALA A 130 1.27 -20.13 5.04
C ALA A 130 0.06 -19.53 5.78
N LEU A 131 -0.06 -18.20 5.90
CA LEU A 131 -1.27 -17.56 6.44
C LEU A 131 -2.51 -17.77 5.55
N SER A 132 -2.31 -18.02 4.27
CA SER A 132 -3.40 -18.31 3.32
C SER A 132 -3.88 -19.77 3.39
N THR A 133 -3.22 -20.63 4.19
CA THR A 133 -3.66 -22.02 4.38
C THR A 133 -4.39 -22.17 5.73
N PRO A 134 -5.36 -23.10 5.84
CA PRO A 134 -6.08 -23.34 7.10
C PRO A 134 -5.16 -23.72 8.27
N GLN A 135 -4.05 -24.40 7.99
CA GLN A 135 -3.10 -24.87 9.00
C GLN A 135 -2.21 -23.73 9.53
N GLY A 136 -2.07 -22.64 8.79
CA GLY A 136 -1.19 -21.55 9.14
C GLY A 136 0.31 -21.90 9.06
N PRO A 137 1.19 -20.98 9.49
CA PRO A 137 2.63 -21.21 9.53
C PRO A 137 3.03 -22.21 10.64
N ALA A 138 3.88 -23.17 10.29
CA ALA A 138 4.49 -24.11 11.25
C ALA A 138 5.28 -23.37 12.36
N LEU A 139 5.46 -24.02 13.52
CA LEU A 139 6.14 -23.43 14.68
C LEU A 139 7.55 -22.91 14.36
N GLY A 140 8.34 -23.68 13.60
CA GLY A 140 9.67 -23.25 13.18
C GLY A 140 9.65 -22.00 12.30
N LEU A 141 8.66 -21.88 11.41
CA LEU A 141 8.48 -20.70 10.55
C LEU A 141 8.02 -19.48 11.35
N LYS A 142 7.13 -19.66 12.34
CA LYS A 142 6.72 -18.60 13.28
C LYS A 142 7.91 -18.06 14.07
N LEU A 143 8.76 -18.93 14.61
CA LEU A 143 9.97 -18.54 15.34
C LEU A 143 10.96 -17.79 14.44
N LYS A 144 11.20 -18.32 13.23
CA LYS A 144 12.09 -17.68 12.24
C LYS A 144 11.57 -16.29 11.83
N HIS A 145 10.25 -16.16 11.62
CA HIS A 145 9.63 -14.88 11.32
C HIS A 145 9.81 -13.89 12.49
N LYS A 146 9.54 -14.32 13.73
CA LYS A 146 9.72 -13.49 14.93
C LYS A 146 11.16 -13.04 15.14
N LEU A 147 12.14 -13.88 14.76
CA LEU A 147 13.54 -13.50 14.79
C LEU A 147 13.83 -12.36 13.80
N PHE A 148 13.37 -12.47 12.56
CA PHE A 148 13.55 -11.42 11.55
C PHE A 148 12.71 -10.18 11.83
N ASP A 149 11.60 -10.31 12.54
CA ASP A 149 10.81 -9.18 13.01
C ASP A 149 11.65 -8.22 13.87
N LYS A 150 12.44 -8.78 14.79
CA LYS A 150 13.35 -8.00 15.65
C LYS A 150 14.63 -7.54 14.94
N LEU A 151 15.15 -8.35 14.01
CA LEU A 151 16.45 -8.08 13.38
C LEU A 151 16.37 -7.21 12.13
N VAL A 152 15.27 -7.30 11.39
CA VAL A 152 15.11 -6.74 10.04
C VAL A 152 13.80 -5.95 9.90
N PHE A 153 12.63 -6.54 10.15
CA PHE A 153 11.34 -5.89 9.81
C PHE A 153 10.98 -4.71 10.71
N GLY A 154 11.44 -4.70 11.96
CA GLY A 154 11.23 -3.60 12.90
C GLY A 154 12.19 -2.42 12.75
N LYS A 155 13.05 -2.41 11.72
CA LYS A 155 13.98 -1.32 11.40
C LYS A 155 13.52 -0.54 10.18
#